data_AF-A0A957Q6E0-F1
#
_entry.id   AF-A0A957Q6E0-F1
#
_cell.length_a   1.000
_cell.length_b   1.000
_cell.length_c   1.000
_cell.angle_alpha   90.00
_cell.angle_beta   90.00
_cell.angle_gamma   90.00
#
_symmetry.space_group_name_H-M   'P 1'
#
loop_
_entity.id
_entity.type
_entity.pdbx_description
1 polymer ?
#
loop_
_entity_poly.entity_id
_entity_poly.type
_entity_poly.pdbx_seq_one_letter_code
_entity_poly.pdbx_strand_id
1 'polypeptide(L)'
;MAVSKLLVIYLVTPLLFVLSLLYCAPAVALAATYYLGPNGQDTNSGLSAEAAWANFGQAWASLQPGDTLILLDGTYHQPLEPNGRNGTAEAPITIRAQHDGQVTIDGQGIDIPVHLYRDHYVIEGIVARNGNHAVYFISGSHNVLRRVSGYDANPDDNSDVFAIFDSHNNLLEDCIAAGTGRKMVMIYRGSHNTVRRCFADWRRWDGRYWCDDWPWGDNLQIYNSDYNIIENSIGYGSVPVWSIAVQANAPDVSAIGNQVLGSISIDAGMNHDGSVKTWPRSRPTPTACTQLRDFQWPSQRAGFALFGDGVIRDNLFRDIFAWGSAGLGLTVILDGDHANNVADHVTLFNNGLDNPAGWGGIGAELRPEENYLWDEQHEVWVEEWDERGEGARLDKRYVDGLLTDEPLWPWPMEERVRAELGLSPTVLVGSLFGQWEAQAKPLHPFIRDGKLVRPLANRCIVSDFDKVDTLYYDGPGL
;
A
#
# COMPACT_ATOMS: atom_id res chain seq x y z
N MET A 1 94.83 -38.23 0.74
CA MET A 1 94.19 -37.86 2.03
C MET A 1 93.63 -36.46 1.83
N ALA A 2 92.34 -36.31 1.55
CA ALA A 2 91.20 -36.41 2.47
C ALA A 2 90.83 -35.04 3.10
N VAL A 3 89.63 -34.55 2.70
CA VAL A 3 88.57 -33.98 3.58
C VAL A 3 88.76 -32.49 3.97
N SER A 4 87.78 -31.60 4.10
CA SER A 4 86.41 -31.36 3.61
C SER A 4 85.90 -30.12 4.37
N LYS A 5 85.08 -29.22 3.75
CA LYS A 5 83.99 -28.41 4.38
C LYS A 5 84.43 -27.33 5.41
N LEU A 6 83.78 -26.19 5.69
CA LEU A 6 82.42 -25.68 5.46
C LEU A 6 82.39 -24.12 5.71
N LEU A 7 81.46 -23.41 5.05
CA LEU A 7 80.63 -22.26 5.49
C LEU A 7 81.22 -20.93 6.03
N VAL A 8 80.92 -19.79 5.37
CA VAL A 8 80.37 -18.52 5.93
C VAL A 8 79.64 -17.78 4.77
N ILE A 9 78.32 -17.92 4.63
CA ILE A 9 77.24 -16.98 5.01
C ILE A 9 77.23 -15.65 4.26
N TYR A 10 76.09 -15.48 3.57
CA TYR A 10 75.64 -14.43 2.65
C TYR A 10 75.40 -13.07 3.33
N LEU A 11 75.74 -11.98 2.62
CA LEU A 11 75.05 -10.68 2.71
C LEU A 11 75.04 -10.05 1.31
N VAL A 12 74.08 -10.45 0.48
CA VAL A 12 73.68 -9.69 -0.71
C VAL A 12 72.21 -9.32 -0.51
N THR A 13 72.00 -8.03 -0.33
CA THR A 13 70.75 -7.25 -0.44
C THR A 13 69.64 -7.85 -1.32
N PRO A 14 68.38 -7.88 -0.84
CA PRO A 14 67.21 -7.77 -1.69
C PRO A 14 66.56 -6.40 -1.45
N LEU A 15 67.06 -5.36 -2.10
CA LEU A 15 66.37 -4.08 -2.25
C LEU A 15 65.73 -4.03 -3.64
N LEU A 16 64.82 -4.95 -3.96
CA LEU A 16 64.12 -4.98 -5.26
C LEU A 16 62.85 -5.86 -5.24
N PHE A 17 62.07 -5.86 -4.15
CA PHE A 17 60.80 -6.61 -4.08
C PHE A 17 59.73 -5.97 -3.17
N VAL A 18 59.67 -4.64 -3.09
CA VAL A 18 58.63 -3.94 -2.28
C VAL A 18 57.84 -2.89 -3.09
N LEU A 19 57.96 -2.86 -4.42
CA LEU A 19 57.27 -1.85 -5.24
C LEU A 19 56.31 -2.46 -6.28
N SER A 20 55.37 -3.29 -5.85
CA SER A 20 54.22 -3.68 -6.69
C SER A 20 52.98 -4.16 -5.92
N LEU A 21 52.82 -3.74 -4.65
CA LEU A 21 51.49 -3.67 -4.05
C LEU A 21 50.94 -2.26 -4.34
N LEU A 22 50.61 -2.02 -5.62
CA LEU A 22 49.60 -1.03 -5.96
C LEU A 22 48.33 -1.52 -5.28
N TYR A 23 48.09 -0.97 -4.09
CA TYR A 23 46.81 -1.03 -3.41
C TYR A 23 45.80 -0.50 -4.42
N CYS A 24 45.11 -1.40 -5.11
CA CYS A 24 43.90 -1.08 -5.84
C CYS A 24 42.88 -0.75 -4.74
N ALA A 25 42.98 0.46 -4.18
CA ALA A 25 41.89 1.01 -3.41
C ALA A 25 40.70 0.98 -4.39
N PRO A 26 39.58 0.32 -4.03
CA PRO A 26 38.41 0.38 -4.88
C PRO A 26 38.13 1.87 -5.14
N ALA A 27 38.09 2.26 -6.40
CA ALA A 27 37.65 3.59 -6.76
C ALA A 27 36.24 3.71 -6.18
N VAL A 28 36.09 4.53 -5.14
CA VAL A 28 34.78 4.93 -4.67
C VAL A 28 34.21 5.77 -5.80
N ALA A 29 33.48 5.13 -6.71
CA ALA A 29 32.68 5.84 -7.69
C ALA A 29 31.69 6.65 -6.86
N LEU A 30 31.85 7.98 -6.85
CA LEU A 30 30.90 8.85 -6.19
C LEU A 30 29.56 8.69 -6.90
N ALA A 31 28.50 8.44 -6.14
CA ALA A 31 27.13 8.46 -6.62
C ALA A 31 26.86 9.78 -7.35
N ALA A 32 26.51 9.70 -8.63
CA ALA A 32 26.18 10.87 -9.43
C ALA A 32 24.71 11.27 -9.22
N THR A 33 24.42 12.56 -9.37
CA THR A 33 23.05 13.08 -9.38
C THR A 33 22.76 13.64 -10.76
N TYR A 34 21.71 13.14 -11.38
CA TYR A 34 21.21 13.57 -12.67
C TYR A 34 19.83 14.21 -12.54
N TYR A 35 19.44 14.99 -13.55
CA TYR A 35 18.17 15.69 -13.62
C TYR A 35 17.49 15.36 -14.94
N LEU A 36 16.17 15.15 -14.89
CA LEU A 36 15.33 14.90 -16.04
C LEU A 36 14.04 15.69 -15.92
N GLY A 37 13.61 16.37 -16.98
CA GLY A 37 12.48 17.31 -16.95
C GLY A 37 11.68 17.29 -18.26
N PRO A 38 10.38 17.63 -18.26
CA PRO A 38 9.58 17.66 -19.49
C PRO A 38 10.10 18.66 -20.53
N ASN A 39 10.84 19.68 -20.08
CA ASN A 39 11.47 20.72 -20.93
C ASN A 39 12.99 20.51 -21.12
N GLY A 40 13.52 19.34 -20.73
CA GLY A 40 14.93 19.02 -20.87
C GLY A 40 15.37 18.75 -22.32
N GLN A 41 16.64 18.42 -22.51
CA GLN A 41 17.20 18.00 -23.80
C GLN A 41 18.25 16.91 -23.57
N ASP A 42 18.21 15.81 -24.33
CA ASP A 42 19.13 14.67 -24.12
C ASP A 42 20.57 14.96 -24.58
N THR A 43 20.80 16.08 -25.27
CA THR A 43 22.16 16.57 -25.53
C THR A 43 22.79 17.25 -24.32
N ASN A 44 22.01 17.50 -23.26
CA ASN A 44 22.52 18.09 -22.03
C ASN A 44 23.31 17.06 -21.20
N SER A 45 24.11 17.56 -20.25
CA SER A 45 24.88 16.69 -19.36
C SER A 45 24.02 15.90 -18.36
N GLY A 46 22.82 16.39 -18.04
CA GLY A 46 21.99 15.85 -16.97
C GLY A 46 22.46 16.27 -15.57
N LEU A 47 23.58 16.97 -15.40
CA LEU A 47 24.20 17.21 -14.08
C LEU A 47 23.66 18.42 -13.31
N SER A 48 22.64 19.10 -13.83
CA SER A 48 21.96 20.24 -13.18
C SER A 48 20.53 20.35 -13.72
N ALA A 49 19.66 21.06 -12.98
CA ALA A 49 18.28 21.28 -13.40
C ALA A 49 18.18 22.02 -14.75
N GLU A 50 19.05 23.01 -14.98
CA GLU A 50 19.09 23.80 -16.22
C GLU A 50 19.59 22.99 -17.42
N ALA A 51 20.36 21.94 -17.14
CA ALA A 51 20.90 21.01 -18.14
C ALA A 51 20.30 19.60 -17.97
N ALA A 52 19.01 19.51 -17.64
CA ALA A 52 18.30 18.25 -17.48
C ALA A 52 18.11 17.51 -18.83
N TRP A 53 18.03 16.19 -18.76
CA TRP A 53 17.60 15.33 -19.86
C TRP A 53 16.09 15.43 -20.11
N ALA A 54 15.64 14.99 -21.27
CA ALA A 54 14.22 14.96 -21.64
C ALA A 54 13.61 13.56 -21.49
N ASN A 55 14.36 12.52 -21.88
CA ASN A 55 13.80 11.16 -22.03
C ASN A 55 14.38 10.18 -21.03
N PHE A 56 13.51 9.32 -20.48
CA PHE A 56 13.91 8.28 -19.53
C PHE A 56 14.93 7.29 -20.13
N GLY A 57 14.88 7.06 -21.45
CA GLY A 57 15.87 6.25 -22.14
C GLY A 57 17.32 6.73 -21.96
N GLN A 58 17.54 8.05 -21.90
CA GLN A 58 18.87 8.61 -21.61
C GLN A 58 19.31 8.30 -20.17
N ALA A 59 18.37 8.36 -19.22
CA ALA A 59 18.65 8.02 -17.83
C ALA A 59 19.03 6.53 -17.68
N TRP A 60 18.27 5.62 -18.28
CA TRP A 60 18.52 4.18 -18.17
C TRP A 60 19.84 3.73 -18.81
N ALA A 61 20.28 4.42 -19.86
CA ALA A 61 21.59 4.20 -20.47
C ALA A 61 22.76 4.69 -19.58
N SER A 62 22.51 5.63 -18.66
CA SER A 62 23.55 6.35 -17.93
C SER A 62 23.70 5.87 -16.48
N LEU A 63 22.58 5.70 -15.76
CA LEU A 63 22.55 5.43 -14.33
C LEU A 63 23.32 4.16 -13.94
N GLN A 64 24.10 4.28 -12.88
CA GLN A 64 24.83 3.20 -12.21
C GLN A 64 24.27 2.97 -10.79
N PRO A 65 24.49 1.79 -10.18
CA PRO A 65 24.18 1.56 -8.78
C PRO A 65 24.71 2.70 -7.88
N GLY A 66 23.83 3.24 -7.04
CA GLY A 66 24.11 4.38 -6.16
C GLY A 66 23.72 5.75 -6.73
N ASP A 67 23.51 5.87 -8.04
CA ASP A 67 23.14 7.15 -8.66
C ASP A 67 21.72 7.59 -8.27
N THR A 68 21.50 8.91 -8.33
CA THR A 68 20.19 9.54 -8.14
C THR A 68 19.74 10.24 -9.40
N LEU A 69 18.49 10.02 -9.82
CA LEU A 69 17.78 10.81 -10.82
C LEU A 69 16.73 11.69 -10.13
N ILE A 70 16.88 13.00 -10.25
CA ILE A 70 15.92 13.99 -9.81
C ILE A 70 15.00 14.34 -10.98
N LEU A 71 13.70 14.10 -10.81
CA LEU A 71 12.66 14.48 -11.76
C LEU A 71 12.20 15.90 -11.44
N LEU A 72 12.33 16.80 -12.41
CA LEU A 72 11.84 18.17 -12.31
C LEU A 72 10.31 18.20 -12.37
N ASP A 73 9.71 19.21 -11.76
CA ASP A 73 8.26 19.34 -11.68
C ASP A 73 7.60 19.31 -13.07
N GLY A 74 6.44 18.65 -13.14
CA GLY A 74 5.61 18.60 -14.33
C GLY A 74 5.02 17.22 -14.63
N THR A 75 4.38 17.14 -15.79
CA THR A 75 3.74 15.91 -16.27
C THR A 75 4.58 15.25 -17.36
N TYR A 76 4.80 13.96 -17.20
CA TYR A 76 5.52 13.10 -18.12
C TYR A 76 4.54 12.12 -18.75
N HIS A 77 4.56 12.03 -20.08
CA HIS A 77 3.78 11.06 -20.85
C HIS A 77 4.59 9.85 -21.29
N GLN A 78 5.83 9.75 -20.80
CA GLN A 78 6.67 8.57 -20.96
C GLN A 78 6.55 7.72 -19.69
N PRO A 79 6.48 6.39 -19.81
CA PRO A 79 6.47 5.53 -18.64
C PRO A 79 7.81 5.62 -17.89
N LEU A 80 7.74 5.60 -16.56
CA LEU A 80 8.89 5.38 -15.70
C LEU A 80 9.11 3.86 -15.63
N GLU A 81 9.93 3.37 -16.56
CA GLU A 81 10.21 1.95 -16.72
C GLU A 81 11.72 1.72 -16.76
N PRO A 82 12.38 1.47 -15.62
CA PRO A 82 13.82 1.25 -15.59
C PRO A 82 14.19 0.00 -16.40
N ASN A 83 14.80 0.21 -17.58
CA ASN A 83 15.20 -0.89 -18.47
C ASN A 83 16.71 -1.12 -18.54
N GLY A 84 17.48 -0.33 -17.77
CA GLY A 84 18.92 -0.44 -17.61
C GLY A 84 19.34 -1.51 -16.59
N ARG A 85 20.15 -1.11 -15.61
CA ARG A 85 20.78 -1.99 -14.61
C ARG A 85 19.91 -2.13 -13.35
N ASN A 86 20.13 -3.19 -12.57
CA ASN A 86 19.70 -3.21 -11.17
C ASN A 86 20.61 -2.32 -10.32
N GLY A 87 20.09 -1.80 -9.20
CA GLY A 87 20.95 -1.31 -8.11
C GLY A 87 21.59 -2.48 -7.35
N THR A 88 22.22 -2.19 -6.22
CA THR A 88 22.60 -3.21 -5.23
C THR A 88 22.05 -2.86 -3.86
N ALA A 89 22.09 -3.82 -2.92
CA ALA A 89 21.67 -3.56 -1.54
C ALA A 89 22.44 -2.40 -0.89
N GLU A 90 23.73 -2.24 -1.20
CA GLU A 90 24.59 -1.17 -0.68
C GLU A 90 24.52 0.13 -1.52
N ALA A 91 24.04 0.04 -2.76
CA ALA A 91 24.02 1.13 -3.72
C ALA A 91 22.74 1.06 -4.59
N PRO A 92 21.56 1.32 -4.01
CA PRO A 92 20.33 1.35 -4.78
C PRO A 92 20.33 2.53 -5.76
N ILE A 93 19.57 2.41 -6.85
CA ILE A 93 19.35 3.52 -7.78
C ILE A 93 18.14 4.31 -7.28
N THR A 94 18.30 5.61 -7.06
CA THR A 94 17.22 6.46 -6.54
C THR A 94 16.60 7.30 -7.63
N ILE A 95 15.28 7.24 -7.79
CA ILE A 95 14.49 8.11 -8.66
C ILE A 95 13.54 8.90 -7.76
N ARG A 96 13.67 10.22 -7.74
CA ARG A 96 12.87 11.07 -6.84
C ARG A 96 12.36 12.33 -7.51
N ALA A 97 11.17 12.77 -7.10
CA ALA A 97 10.70 14.11 -7.46
C ALA A 97 11.61 15.19 -6.84
N GLN A 98 11.80 16.30 -7.55
CA GLN A 98 12.47 17.48 -7.01
C GLN A 98 11.69 18.05 -5.84
N HIS A 99 10.38 18.25 -6.05
CA HIS A 99 9.42 18.59 -5.02
C HIS A 99 8.37 17.49 -4.89
N ASP A 100 8.12 17.08 -3.65
CA ASP A 100 7.18 16.00 -3.33
C ASP A 100 5.80 16.25 -3.96
N GLY A 101 5.33 15.29 -4.74
CA GLY A 101 4.02 15.33 -5.42
C GLY A 101 3.91 16.25 -6.62
N GLN A 102 4.99 16.93 -7.02
CA GLN A 102 4.97 17.84 -8.19
C GLN A 102 5.38 17.15 -9.50
N VAL A 103 5.70 15.86 -9.46
CA VAL A 103 5.97 15.02 -10.63
C VAL A 103 4.80 14.08 -10.86
N THR A 104 4.20 14.15 -12.05
CA THR A 104 3.15 13.23 -12.49
C THR A 104 3.63 12.39 -13.66
N ILE A 105 3.60 11.07 -13.53
CA ILE A 105 3.73 10.15 -14.66
C ILE A 105 2.32 9.76 -15.12
N ASP A 106 1.96 10.11 -16.35
CA ASP A 106 0.61 9.93 -16.89
C ASP A 106 0.64 8.90 -18.02
N GLY A 107 0.06 7.72 -17.77
CA GLY A 107 0.01 6.62 -18.75
C GLY A 107 -1.06 6.80 -19.82
N GLN A 108 -1.89 7.85 -19.72
CA GLN A 108 -2.92 8.24 -20.69
C GLN A 108 -3.93 7.13 -21.04
N GLY A 109 -4.03 6.09 -20.21
CA GLY A 109 -4.83 4.89 -20.44
C GLY A 109 -4.25 3.94 -21.51
N ILE A 110 -3.03 4.18 -22.00
CA ILE A 110 -2.39 3.37 -23.05
C ILE A 110 -1.11 2.66 -22.60
N ASP A 111 -0.48 3.11 -21.51
CA ASP A 111 0.71 2.50 -20.91
C ASP A 111 0.52 2.25 -19.40
N ILE A 112 1.43 1.45 -18.82
CA ILE A 112 1.63 1.38 -17.36
C ILE A 112 2.54 2.56 -16.97
N PRO A 113 2.08 3.52 -16.17
CA PRO A 113 2.84 4.71 -15.80
C PRO A 113 4.17 4.38 -15.12
N VAL A 114 4.17 3.46 -14.14
CA VAL A 114 5.38 3.02 -13.44
C VAL A 114 5.46 1.51 -13.51
N HIS A 115 6.42 1.00 -14.30
CA HIS A 115 6.68 -0.42 -14.44
C HIS A 115 8.06 -0.74 -13.86
N LEU A 116 8.08 -1.28 -12.64
CA LEU A 116 9.28 -1.56 -11.86
C LEU A 116 9.56 -3.07 -11.82
N TYR A 117 10.24 -3.58 -12.83
CA TYR A 117 10.69 -4.98 -12.93
C TYR A 117 12.17 -5.18 -12.57
N ARG A 118 12.84 -4.11 -12.16
CA ARG A 118 14.25 -4.12 -11.72
C ARG A 118 14.33 -4.12 -10.20
N ASP A 119 15.49 -4.51 -9.70
CA ASP A 119 15.74 -4.67 -8.26
C ASP A 119 16.58 -3.52 -7.70
N HIS A 120 16.43 -3.28 -6.39
CA HIS A 120 17.19 -2.29 -5.63
C HIS A 120 17.02 -0.85 -6.15
N TYR A 121 15.77 -0.46 -6.42
CA TYR A 121 15.39 0.91 -6.71
C TYR A 121 14.71 1.57 -5.51
N VAL A 122 14.94 2.88 -5.36
CA VAL A 122 14.17 3.76 -4.48
C VAL A 122 13.36 4.72 -5.35
N ILE A 123 12.03 4.67 -5.26
CA ILE A 123 11.11 5.58 -5.97
C ILE A 123 10.46 6.49 -4.92
N GLU A 124 10.63 7.81 -5.03
CA GLU A 124 10.23 8.74 -3.97
C GLU A 124 9.45 9.96 -4.50
N GLY A 125 8.31 10.25 -3.87
CA GLY A 125 7.59 11.52 -4.03
C GLY A 125 6.83 11.69 -5.36
N ILE A 126 6.66 10.62 -6.13
CA ILE A 126 6.07 10.65 -7.47
C ILE A 126 4.57 10.36 -7.43
N VAL A 127 3.80 11.11 -8.21
CA VAL A 127 2.40 10.78 -8.57
C VAL A 127 2.41 10.02 -9.88
N ALA A 128 1.61 8.97 -9.99
CA ALA A 128 1.35 8.30 -11.26
C ALA A 128 -0.15 8.05 -11.46
N ARG A 129 -0.60 8.09 -12.71
CA ARG A 129 -2.03 7.95 -13.02
C ARG A 129 -2.36 7.43 -14.41
N ASN A 130 -3.62 7.06 -14.60
CA ASN A 130 -4.23 6.69 -15.89
C ASN A 130 -3.51 5.50 -16.53
N GLY A 131 -3.49 4.37 -15.84
CA GLY A 131 -2.87 3.14 -16.34
C GLY A 131 -3.74 2.35 -17.32
N ASN A 132 -3.13 1.73 -18.32
CA ASN A 132 -3.81 0.81 -19.25
C ASN A 132 -4.10 -0.58 -18.66
N HIS A 133 -3.48 -0.90 -17.53
CA HIS A 133 -3.63 -2.12 -16.78
C HIS A 133 -3.47 -1.79 -15.30
N ALA A 134 -2.23 -1.58 -14.84
CA ALA A 134 -1.93 -1.07 -13.49
C ALA A 134 -1.38 0.37 -13.55
N VAL A 135 -1.31 1.04 -12.40
CA VAL A 135 -0.62 2.36 -12.28
C VAL A 135 0.85 2.15 -11.89
N TYR A 136 1.08 1.42 -10.80
CA TYR A 136 2.38 0.91 -10.38
C TYR A 136 2.37 -0.61 -10.50
N PHE A 137 3.14 -1.15 -11.45
CA PHE A 137 3.35 -2.59 -11.60
C PHE A 137 4.76 -2.95 -11.13
N ILE A 138 4.86 -3.65 -9.99
CA ILE A 138 6.09 -3.93 -9.27
C ILE A 138 6.36 -5.44 -9.31
N SER A 139 7.17 -5.85 -10.28
CA SER A 139 7.59 -7.24 -10.49
C SER A 139 9.08 -7.48 -10.16
N GLY A 140 9.82 -6.41 -9.87
CA GLY A 140 11.16 -6.46 -9.29
C GLY A 140 11.11 -6.60 -7.76
N SER A 141 12.20 -7.07 -7.18
CA SER A 141 12.36 -7.32 -5.75
C SER A 141 13.32 -6.34 -5.08
N HIS A 142 13.28 -6.25 -3.74
CA HIS A 142 14.18 -5.38 -2.96
C HIS A 142 14.06 -3.89 -3.30
N ASN A 143 12.88 -3.44 -3.68
CA ASN A 143 12.60 -2.04 -4.00
C ASN A 143 11.95 -1.31 -2.83
N VAL A 144 12.14 0.01 -2.79
CA VAL A 144 11.45 0.91 -1.86
C VAL A 144 10.68 1.94 -2.68
N LEU A 145 9.38 2.01 -2.48
CA LEU A 145 8.54 3.08 -2.98
C LEU A 145 8.01 3.85 -1.77
N ARG A 146 8.24 5.16 -1.71
CA ARG A 146 7.81 5.97 -0.58
C ARG A 146 7.22 7.32 -1.00
N ARG A 147 6.20 7.80 -0.29
CA ARG A 147 5.53 9.08 -0.60
C ARG A 147 4.97 9.14 -2.02
N VAL A 148 4.55 7.98 -2.54
CA VAL A 148 4.01 7.83 -3.90
C VAL A 148 2.50 7.86 -3.90
N SER A 149 1.90 8.37 -4.97
CA SER A 149 0.45 8.38 -5.16
C SER A 149 0.08 7.72 -6.48
N GLY A 150 -0.86 6.79 -6.46
CA GLY A 150 -1.40 6.12 -7.64
C GLY A 150 -2.88 6.43 -7.83
N TYR A 151 -3.27 6.73 -9.07
CA TYR A 151 -4.64 7.04 -9.44
C TYR A 151 -5.08 6.37 -10.73
N ASP A 152 -6.29 5.82 -10.73
CA ASP A 152 -6.98 5.42 -11.96
C ASP A 152 -6.21 4.40 -12.81
N ALA A 153 -6.19 3.15 -12.33
CA ALA A 153 -5.90 1.99 -13.15
C ALA A 153 -7.04 1.73 -14.15
N ASN A 154 -6.83 0.80 -15.10
CA ASN A 154 -7.84 0.51 -16.11
C ASN A 154 -9.17 0.08 -15.47
N PRO A 155 -10.29 0.77 -15.70
CA PRO A 155 -11.56 0.43 -15.04
C PRO A 155 -12.19 -0.86 -15.54
N ASP A 156 -11.77 -1.40 -16.68
CA ASP A 156 -12.48 -2.45 -17.42
C ASP A 156 -11.81 -3.83 -17.40
N ASP A 157 -10.55 -3.90 -16.99
CA ASP A 157 -9.74 -5.13 -16.98
C ASP A 157 -9.41 -5.58 -15.54
N ASN A 158 -8.69 -6.69 -15.38
CA ASN A 158 -8.15 -7.14 -14.10
C ASN A 158 -6.98 -6.26 -13.64
N SER A 159 -7.31 -5.12 -13.04
CA SER A 159 -6.38 -4.01 -12.84
C SER A 159 -6.17 -3.64 -11.38
N ASP A 160 -5.02 -3.03 -11.09
CA ASP A 160 -4.70 -2.58 -9.75
C ASP A 160 -4.00 -1.21 -9.78
N VAL A 161 -4.23 -0.35 -8.79
CA VAL A 161 -3.44 0.89 -8.68
C VAL A 161 -2.00 0.54 -8.33
N PHE A 162 -1.77 -0.26 -7.29
CA PHE A 162 -0.48 -0.86 -6.98
C PHE A 162 -0.56 -2.38 -7.06
N ALA A 163 0.13 -2.98 -8.04
CA ALA A 163 0.31 -4.42 -8.15
C ALA A 163 1.75 -4.79 -7.78
N ILE A 164 1.94 -5.44 -6.63
CA ILE A 164 3.18 -6.12 -6.25
C ILE A 164 3.03 -7.58 -6.68
N PHE A 165 3.62 -7.93 -7.82
CA PHE A 165 3.27 -9.13 -8.58
C PHE A 165 4.47 -10.06 -8.76
N ASP A 166 4.37 -11.29 -8.27
CA ASP A 166 5.44 -12.31 -8.34
C ASP A 166 6.80 -11.77 -7.86
N SER A 167 6.79 -10.93 -6.81
CA SER A 167 7.97 -10.22 -6.32
C SER A 167 8.09 -10.20 -4.80
N HIS A 168 9.31 -9.94 -4.30
CA HIS A 168 9.67 -10.15 -2.91
C HIS A 168 10.45 -8.98 -2.30
N ASN A 169 10.39 -8.86 -0.97
CA ASN A 169 11.20 -7.90 -0.21
C ASN A 169 11.01 -6.44 -0.65
N ASN A 170 9.81 -6.07 -1.12
CA ASN A 170 9.50 -4.69 -1.48
C ASN A 170 8.86 -3.95 -0.29
N LEU A 171 9.19 -2.67 -0.16
CA LEU A 171 8.54 -1.74 0.75
C LEU A 171 7.75 -0.72 -0.05
N LEU A 172 6.42 -0.70 0.14
CA LEU A 172 5.56 0.39 -0.27
C LEU A 172 5.13 1.15 0.99
N GLU A 173 5.63 2.36 1.19
CA GLU A 173 5.32 3.14 2.39
C GLU A 173 4.81 4.55 2.10
N ASP A 174 3.98 5.06 3.01
CA ASP A 174 3.48 6.44 2.95
C ASP A 174 2.84 6.72 1.59
N CYS A 175 1.81 5.94 1.22
CA CYS A 175 1.25 5.97 -0.13
C CYS A 175 -0.22 6.36 -0.19
N ILE A 176 -0.66 6.84 -1.35
CA ILE A 176 -2.09 7.03 -1.67
C ILE A 176 -2.42 6.12 -2.85
N ALA A 177 -3.48 5.34 -2.73
CA ALA A 177 -4.01 4.51 -3.82
C ALA A 177 -5.51 4.79 -3.96
N ALA A 178 -5.94 5.47 -5.03
CA ALA A 178 -7.34 5.85 -5.15
C ALA A 178 -7.86 5.85 -6.59
N GLY A 179 -9.18 5.92 -6.74
CA GLY A 179 -9.82 6.08 -8.05
C GLY A 179 -10.27 4.76 -8.64
N THR A 180 -9.99 4.55 -9.92
CA THR A 180 -10.42 3.35 -10.65
C THR A 180 -9.43 2.19 -10.59
N GLY A 181 -9.96 0.96 -10.57
CA GLY A 181 -9.18 -0.27 -10.56
C GLY A 181 -9.90 -1.39 -9.83
N ARG A 182 -9.59 -2.65 -10.13
CA ARG A 182 -10.15 -3.77 -9.37
C ARG A 182 -9.59 -3.79 -7.95
N LYS A 183 -8.33 -3.43 -7.71
CA LYS A 183 -7.77 -3.30 -6.35
C LYS A 183 -6.92 -2.05 -6.21
N MET A 184 -6.90 -1.45 -5.03
CA MET A 184 -6.04 -0.27 -4.80
C MET A 184 -4.60 -0.70 -4.52
N VAL A 185 -4.39 -1.68 -3.64
CA VAL A 185 -3.08 -2.30 -3.40
C VAL A 185 -3.22 -3.81 -3.34
N MET A 186 -2.49 -4.53 -4.18
CA MET A 186 -2.43 -5.99 -4.17
C MET A 186 -0.99 -6.48 -4.06
N ILE A 187 -0.78 -7.46 -3.17
CA ILE A 187 0.38 -8.35 -3.23
C ILE A 187 -0.11 -9.68 -3.78
N TYR A 188 0.46 -10.14 -4.90
CA TYR A 188 0.11 -11.41 -5.53
C TYR A 188 1.31 -12.30 -5.74
N ARG A 189 1.23 -13.55 -5.23
CA ARG A 189 2.29 -14.56 -5.29
C ARG A 189 3.67 -14.03 -4.83
N GLY A 190 3.65 -13.10 -3.88
CA GLY A 190 4.82 -12.43 -3.33
C GLY A 190 5.12 -12.85 -1.90
N SER A 191 6.31 -12.52 -1.41
CA SER A 191 6.66 -12.74 0.00
C SER A 191 7.59 -11.68 0.56
N HIS A 192 7.51 -11.45 1.87
CA HIS A 192 8.32 -10.45 2.58
C HIS A 192 8.13 -9.02 2.05
N ASN A 193 6.98 -8.75 1.42
CA ASN A 193 6.62 -7.39 1.04
C ASN A 193 5.93 -6.70 2.22
N THR A 194 6.19 -5.41 2.38
CA THR A 194 5.58 -4.57 3.41
C THR A 194 4.83 -3.42 2.74
N VAL A 195 3.54 -3.31 3.03
CA VAL A 195 2.69 -2.16 2.69
C VAL A 195 2.40 -1.40 3.98
N ARG A 196 2.82 -0.14 4.03
CA ARG A 196 2.86 0.62 5.28
C ARG A 196 2.32 2.03 5.13
N ARG A 197 1.45 2.48 6.04
CA ARG A 197 0.99 3.89 6.03
C ARG A 197 0.39 4.31 4.69
N CYS A 198 -0.30 3.37 4.06
CA CYS A 198 -1.00 3.58 2.80
C CYS A 198 -2.46 3.93 3.06
N PHE A 199 -2.95 4.95 2.36
CA PHE A 199 -4.36 5.35 2.35
C PHE A 199 -5.00 4.90 1.03
N ALA A 200 -5.91 3.94 1.11
CA ALA A 200 -6.61 3.38 -0.04
C ALA A 200 -8.06 3.88 -0.09
N ASP A 201 -8.48 4.44 -1.22
CA ASP A 201 -9.84 4.96 -1.48
C ASP A 201 -10.36 4.42 -2.82
N TRP A 202 -10.89 3.20 -2.79
CA TRP A 202 -11.52 2.58 -3.96
C TRP A 202 -12.80 3.32 -4.36
N ARG A 203 -12.94 3.65 -5.64
CA ARG A 203 -14.11 4.41 -6.13
C ARG A 203 -14.94 3.66 -7.17
N ARG A 204 -14.30 2.98 -8.12
CA ARG A 204 -15.02 2.32 -9.22
C ARG A 204 -14.17 1.25 -9.92
N TRP A 205 -14.85 0.17 -10.30
CA TRP A 205 -14.39 -0.77 -11.31
C TRP A 205 -15.60 -1.18 -12.16
N ASP A 206 -15.45 -1.08 -13.47
CA ASP A 206 -16.51 -1.35 -14.44
C ASP A 206 -16.42 -2.78 -14.99
N GLY A 207 -15.23 -3.35 -15.07
CA GLY A 207 -15.00 -4.75 -15.44
C GLY A 207 -15.62 -5.15 -16.78
N ARG A 208 -15.69 -4.25 -17.77
CA ARG A 208 -16.35 -4.53 -19.06
C ARG A 208 -15.69 -5.67 -19.83
N TYR A 209 -14.38 -5.88 -19.63
CA TYR A 209 -13.58 -6.86 -20.37
C TYR A 209 -13.10 -8.04 -19.50
N TRP A 210 -13.48 -8.07 -18.22
CA TRP A 210 -13.10 -9.13 -17.29
C TRP A 210 -14.33 -9.79 -16.64
N CYS A 211 -14.61 -11.04 -16.98
CA CYS A 211 -15.88 -11.71 -16.65
C CYS A 211 -15.94 -12.40 -15.27
N ASP A 212 -15.20 -11.89 -14.28
CA ASP A 212 -15.47 -12.22 -12.88
C ASP A 212 -16.73 -11.50 -12.38
N ASP A 213 -17.22 -11.84 -11.18
CA ASP A 213 -18.35 -11.17 -10.55
C ASP A 213 -18.18 -9.65 -10.51
N TRP A 214 -19.20 -8.93 -10.97
CA TRP A 214 -19.22 -7.48 -10.91
C TRP A 214 -20.31 -6.97 -9.96
N PRO A 215 -20.02 -5.95 -9.15
CA PRO A 215 -18.71 -5.29 -8.99
C PRO A 215 -17.68 -6.19 -8.26
N TRP A 216 -16.39 -5.92 -8.47
CA TRP A 216 -15.28 -6.43 -7.66
C TRP A 216 -14.37 -5.26 -7.32
N GLY A 217 -13.89 -5.22 -6.08
CA GLY A 217 -13.15 -4.09 -5.56
C GLY A 217 -12.60 -4.38 -4.17
N ASP A 218 -11.29 -4.19 -4.01
CA ASP A 218 -10.59 -4.32 -2.74
C ASP A 218 -9.70 -3.09 -2.48
N ASN A 219 -9.57 -2.66 -1.22
CA ASN A 219 -8.63 -1.58 -0.89
C ASN A 219 -7.21 -2.16 -0.79
N LEU A 220 -6.92 -2.98 0.22
CA LEU A 220 -5.61 -3.62 0.38
C LEU A 220 -5.75 -5.13 0.49
N GLN A 221 -5.01 -5.88 -0.33
CA GLN A 221 -5.11 -7.33 -0.34
C GLN A 221 -3.76 -8.03 -0.44
N ILE A 222 -3.54 -8.99 0.46
CA ILE A 222 -2.55 -10.05 0.31
C ILE A 222 -3.27 -11.23 -0.34
N TYR A 223 -2.88 -11.57 -1.58
CA TYR A 223 -3.57 -12.53 -2.42
C TYR A 223 -2.62 -13.66 -2.81
N ASN A 224 -2.89 -14.89 -2.35
CA ASN A 224 -2.09 -16.09 -2.62
C ASN A 224 -0.59 -15.88 -2.36
N SER A 225 -0.28 -15.31 -1.19
CA SER A 225 1.03 -14.77 -0.85
C SER A 225 1.35 -15.03 0.62
N ASP A 226 2.63 -15.21 0.92
CA ASP A 226 3.09 -15.64 2.24
C ASP A 226 4.07 -14.63 2.87
N TYR A 227 4.07 -14.51 4.19
CA TYR A 227 5.03 -13.70 4.96
C TYR A 227 5.05 -12.21 4.59
N ASN A 228 3.91 -11.64 4.24
CA ASN A 228 3.78 -10.21 3.92
C ASN A 228 3.16 -9.44 5.09
N ILE A 229 3.39 -8.13 5.11
CA ILE A 229 2.89 -7.23 6.15
C ILE A 229 2.07 -6.12 5.51
N ILE A 230 0.84 -5.92 5.99
CA ILE A 230 0.11 -4.65 5.87
C ILE A 230 0.14 -4.01 7.27
N GLU A 231 0.78 -2.87 7.42
CA GLU A 231 0.88 -2.19 8.72
C GLU A 231 0.49 -0.71 8.65
N ASN A 232 -0.19 -0.24 9.70
CA ASN A 232 -0.69 1.12 9.80
C ASN A 232 -1.30 1.61 8.49
N SER A 233 -2.19 0.85 7.85
CA SER A 233 -2.79 1.28 6.59
C SER A 233 -4.29 1.51 6.79
N ILE A 234 -4.86 2.42 6.00
CA ILE A 234 -6.27 2.79 6.06
C ILE A 234 -6.90 2.40 4.73
N GLY A 235 -7.89 1.51 4.78
CA GLY A 235 -8.83 1.31 3.69
C GLY A 235 -10.11 2.10 3.94
N TYR A 236 -10.52 2.91 2.96
CA TYR A 236 -11.66 3.80 3.06
C TYR A 236 -12.64 3.58 1.88
N GLY A 237 -13.93 3.67 2.19
CA GLY A 237 -14.97 3.89 1.19
C GLY A 237 -15.54 2.63 0.53
N SER A 238 -16.06 2.81 -0.69
CA SER A 238 -17.13 1.99 -1.26
C SER A 238 -16.76 0.61 -1.80
N VAL A 239 -15.74 -0.05 -1.22
CA VAL A 239 -15.31 -1.38 -1.67
C VAL A 239 -16.47 -2.39 -1.67
N PRO A 240 -16.75 -3.08 -2.80
CA PRO A 240 -17.81 -4.07 -2.88
C PRO A 240 -17.46 -5.39 -2.20
N VAL A 241 -16.18 -5.71 -2.03
CA VAL A 241 -15.73 -6.99 -1.46
C VAL A 241 -15.10 -6.76 -0.09
N TRP A 242 -13.81 -6.43 -0.02
CA TRP A 242 -13.11 -6.25 1.25
C TRP A 242 -12.32 -4.95 1.29
N SER A 243 -12.28 -4.32 2.46
CA SER A 243 -11.36 -3.21 2.65
C SER A 243 -9.94 -3.75 2.85
N ILE A 244 -9.68 -4.60 3.85
CA ILE A 244 -8.34 -5.19 4.04
C ILE A 244 -8.44 -6.71 4.15
N ALA A 245 -7.77 -7.45 3.27
CA ALA A 245 -7.92 -8.90 3.20
C ALA A 245 -6.61 -9.68 3.06
N VAL A 246 -6.58 -10.87 3.65
CA VAL A 246 -5.62 -11.94 3.38
C VAL A 246 -6.39 -13.12 2.78
N GLN A 247 -5.97 -13.58 1.61
CA GLN A 247 -6.70 -14.60 0.86
C GLN A 247 -5.79 -15.67 0.24
N ALA A 248 -6.22 -16.94 0.32
CA ALA A 248 -5.70 -18.07 -0.47
C ALA A 248 -6.86 -18.71 -1.26
N ASN A 249 -7.06 -18.29 -2.51
CA ASN A 249 -8.34 -18.49 -3.20
C ASN A 249 -8.56 -19.87 -3.85
N ALA A 250 -7.60 -20.78 -3.76
CA ALA A 250 -7.65 -22.07 -4.43
C ALA A 250 -6.95 -23.16 -3.60
N PRO A 251 -7.29 -24.45 -3.76
CA PRO A 251 -6.71 -25.53 -2.94
C PRO A 251 -5.19 -25.69 -3.03
N ASP A 252 -4.54 -25.17 -4.09
CA ASP A 252 -3.12 -25.31 -4.37
C ASP A 252 -2.29 -24.06 -4.07
N VAL A 253 -2.89 -23.03 -3.47
CA VAL A 253 -2.20 -21.78 -3.09
C VAL A 253 -2.23 -21.58 -1.57
N SER A 254 -1.37 -20.68 -1.09
CA SER A 254 -1.18 -20.41 0.34
C SER A 254 -1.36 -18.94 0.70
N ALA A 255 -1.72 -18.71 1.96
CA ALA A 255 -1.57 -17.46 2.67
C ALA A 255 -1.06 -17.79 4.08
N ILE A 256 0.26 -17.83 4.23
CA ILE A 256 0.93 -18.29 5.45
C ILE A 256 1.76 -17.16 6.05
N GLY A 257 1.66 -16.96 7.37
CA GLY A 257 2.56 -16.07 8.10
C GLY A 257 2.38 -14.58 7.79
N ASN A 258 1.24 -14.19 7.20
CA ASN A 258 0.97 -12.80 6.88
C ASN A 258 0.48 -12.02 8.10
N GLN A 259 0.72 -10.71 8.11
CA GLN A 259 0.37 -9.85 9.23
C GLN A 259 -0.39 -8.62 8.76
N VAL A 260 -1.50 -8.31 9.44
CA VAL A 260 -2.26 -7.07 9.32
C VAL A 260 -2.20 -6.36 10.67
N LEU A 261 -1.47 -5.25 10.75
CA LEU A 261 -1.04 -4.65 12.02
C LEU A 261 -1.46 -3.18 12.11
N GLY A 262 -2.07 -2.76 13.21
CA GLY A 262 -2.37 -1.34 13.47
C GLY A 262 -3.18 -0.67 12.36
N SER A 263 -3.99 -1.44 11.62
CA SER A 263 -4.62 -1.03 10.36
C SER A 263 -6.12 -0.81 10.54
N ILE A 264 -6.68 0.05 9.70
CA ILE A 264 -8.01 0.62 9.90
C ILE A 264 -8.85 0.42 8.63
N SER A 265 -10.09 -0.03 8.81
CA SER A 265 -11.11 0.01 7.77
C SER A 265 -12.23 0.97 8.15
N ILE A 266 -12.61 1.82 7.20
CA ILE A 266 -13.70 2.79 7.36
C ILE A 266 -14.64 2.66 6.16
N ASP A 267 -15.92 2.51 6.44
CA ASP A 267 -17.00 2.68 5.46
C ASP A 267 -16.96 1.67 4.31
N ALA A 268 -16.50 0.44 4.57
CA ALA A 268 -16.46 -0.62 3.55
C ALA A 268 -17.86 -0.84 2.95
N GLY A 269 -17.99 -0.59 1.64
CA GLY A 269 -19.27 -0.69 0.93
C GLY A 269 -20.26 0.46 1.19
N MET A 270 -19.78 1.58 1.73
CA MET A 270 -20.55 2.82 1.89
C MET A 270 -20.03 3.90 0.93
N ASN A 271 -20.91 4.79 0.49
CA ASN A 271 -20.51 6.04 -0.16
C ASN A 271 -19.88 6.99 0.87
N HIS A 272 -19.07 7.95 0.42
CA HIS A 272 -18.43 8.95 1.29
C HIS A 272 -19.42 9.89 2.02
N ASP A 273 -20.69 9.89 1.64
CA ASP A 273 -21.76 10.61 2.35
C ASP A 273 -22.37 9.79 3.50
N GLY A 274 -21.87 8.58 3.75
CA GLY A 274 -22.35 7.65 4.77
C GLY A 274 -23.57 6.82 4.35
N SER A 275 -24.04 6.92 3.10
CA SER A 275 -25.11 6.06 2.58
C SER A 275 -24.57 4.73 2.07
N VAL A 276 -25.38 3.67 2.18
CA VAL A 276 -25.00 2.34 1.66
C VAL A 276 -24.76 2.40 0.15
N LYS A 277 -23.65 1.83 -0.31
CA LYS A 277 -23.38 1.74 -1.75
C LYS A 277 -24.32 0.73 -2.39
N THR A 278 -25.03 1.16 -3.43
CA THR A 278 -25.86 0.29 -4.25
C THR A 278 -25.28 0.20 -5.66
N TRP A 279 -25.34 -0.99 -6.26
CA TRP A 279 -24.91 -1.22 -7.64
C TRP A 279 -26.10 -1.49 -8.56
N PRO A 280 -26.02 -1.08 -9.84
CA PRO A 280 -26.96 -1.47 -10.86
C PRO A 280 -27.17 -2.99 -10.95
N ARG A 281 -28.36 -3.41 -11.39
CA ARG A 281 -28.70 -4.83 -11.63
C ARG A 281 -28.16 -5.38 -12.96
N SER A 282 -27.28 -4.63 -13.61
CA SER A 282 -26.66 -4.98 -14.88
C SER A 282 -25.27 -4.38 -14.92
N ARG A 283 -24.33 -5.10 -15.54
CA ARG A 283 -22.97 -4.60 -15.74
C ARG A 283 -22.94 -3.34 -16.62
N PRO A 284 -21.92 -2.47 -16.47
CA PRO A 284 -21.68 -1.37 -17.39
C PRO A 284 -21.51 -1.89 -18.82
N THR A 285 -22.11 -1.19 -19.79
CA THR A 285 -21.98 -1.51 -21.22
C THR A 285 -20.90 -0.63 -21.86
N PRO A 286 -20.31 -1.07 -22.99
CA PRO A 286 -20.47 -2.38 -23.65
C PRO A 286 -19.73 -3.50 -22.90
N THR A 287 -20.34 -4.67 -22.75
CA THR A 287 -19.68 -5.87 -22.20
C THR A 287 -20.31 -7.14 -22.76
N ALA A 288 -19.52 -8.22 -22.85
CA ALA A 288 -20.00 -9.56 -23.15
C ALA A 288 -20.24 -10.41 -21.88
N CYS A 289 -19.82 -9.91 -20.72
CA CYS A 289 -19.93 -10.61 -19.44
C CYS A 289 -21.35 -10.47 -18.84
N THR A 290 -21.75 -11.45 -18.03
CA THR A 290 -23.10 -11.50 -17.43
C THR A 290 -23.10 -11.69 -15.92
N GLN A 291 -21.95 -12.04 -15.35
CA GLN A 291 -21.76 -12.32 -13.93
C GLN A 291 -22.06 -11.06 -13.10
N LEU A 292 -22.86 -11.22 -12.05
CA LEU A 292 -23.19 -10.17 -11.09
C LEU A 292 -22.91 -10.71 -9.70
N ARG A 293 -22.27 -9.88 -8.87
CA ARG A 293 -22.00 -10.20 -7.47
C ARG A 293 -23.31 -10.31 -6.71
N ASP A 294 -23.47 -11.43 -6.01
CA ASP A 294 -24.58 -11.62 -5.10
C ASP A 294 -24.23 -11.02 -3.73
N PHE A 295 -24.81 -9.85 -3.42
CA PHE A 295 -24.67 -9.24 -2.10
C PHE A 295 -25.47 -9.96 -1.00
N GLN A 296 -26.20 -11.03 -1.33
CA GLN A 296 -26.77 -11.97 -0.36
C GLN A 296 -25.81 -13.12 -0.01
N TRP A 297 -24.64 -13.20 -0.64
CA TRP A 297 -23.56 -14.13 -0.29
C TRP A 297 -22.76 -13.57 0.91
N PRO A 298 -22.11 -14.38 1.77
CA PRO A 298 -21.41 -13.88 2.95
C PRO A 298 -20.15 -13.10 2.57
N SER A 299 -19.56 -12.45 3.59
CA SER A 299 -18.27 -11.76 3.51
C SER A 299 -18.21 -10.57 2.56
N GLN A 300 -19.33 -10.09 2.03
CA GLN A 300 -19.36 -8.93 1.13
C GLN A 300 -19.30 -7.62 1.92
N ARG A 301 -18.65 -6.60 1.33
CA ARG A 301 -18.54 -5.24 1.90
C ARG A 301 -17.99 -5.24 3.34
N ALA A 302 -17.03 -6.13 3.61
CA ALA A 302 -16.50 -6.30 4.95
C ALA A 302 -15.26 -5.43 5.19
N GLY A 303 -15.06 -5.01 6.44
CA GLY A 303 -13.91 -4.21 6.84
C GLY A 303 -12.60 -4.98 6.74
N PHE A 304 -12.55 -6.16 7.35
CA PHE A 304 -11.42 -7.08 7.28
C PHE A 304 -11.85 -8.48 6.85
N ALA A 305 -10.98 -9.19 6.14
CA ALA A 305 -11.22 -10.58 5.76
C ALA A 305 -9.99 -11.48 5.87
N LEU A 306 -10.22 -12.69 6.38
CA LEU A 306 -9.34 -13.84 6.19
C LEU A 306 -10.13 -14.92 5.44
N PHE A 307 -9.78 -15.19 4.19
CA PHE A 307 -10.67 -15.93 3.29
C PHE A 307 -9.95 -16.97 2.43
N GLY A 308 -10.52 -18.16 2.26
CA GLY A 308 -10.29 -18.99 1.08
C GLY A 308 -10.21 -20.50 1.31
N ASP A 309 -9.91 -21.18 0.20
CA ASP A 309 -9.94 -22.64 0.05
C ASP A 309 -8.55 -23.28 0.12
N GLY A 310 -7.51 -22.44 0.14
CA GLY A 310 -6.11 -22.87 0.15
C GLY A 310 -5.56 -23.16 1.55
N VAL A 311 -4.23 -23.13 1.68
CA VAL A 311 -3.55 -23.28 2.97
C VAL A 311 -3.46 -21.92 3.67
N ILE A 312 -4.19 -21.73 4.77
CA ILE A 312 -4.28 -20.45 5.48
C ILE A 312 -3.82 -20.64 6.93
N ARG A 313 -2.56 -20.32 7.21
CA ARG A 313 -1.94 -20.65 8.50
C ARG A 313 -1.05 -19.55 9.06
N ASP A 314 -0.91 -19.51 10.38
CA ASP A 314 0.04 -18.65 11.08
C ASP A 314 -0.14 -17.14 10.76
N ASN A 315 -1.33 -16.72 10.32
CA ASN A 315 -1.60 -15.31 10.03
C ASN A 315 -1.99 -14.55 11.29
N LEU A 316 -1.60 -13.28 11.37
CA LEU A 316 -1.86 -12.39 12.50
C LEU A 316 -2.64 -11.16 12.08
N PHE A 317 -3.79 -10.93 12.71
CA PHE A 317 -4.51 -9.67 12.65
C PHE A 317 -4.42 -9.03 14.01
N ARG A 318 -3.69 -7.91 14.12
CA ARG A 318 -3.44 -7.25 15.41
C ARG A 318 -3.65 -5.75 15.35
N ASP A 319 -4.26 -5.21 16.41
CA ASP A 319 -4.54 -3.78 16.51
C ASP A 319 -5.35 -3.29 15.29
N ILE A 320 -6.38 -4.05 14.90
CA ILE A 320 -7.25 -3.70 13.76
C ILE A 320 -8.54 -3.03 14.21
N PHE A 321 -8.94 -1.97 13.51
CA PHE A 321 -10.16 -1.21 13.81
C PHE A 321 -11.05 -1.12 12.57
N ALA A 322 -12.27 -1.65 12.67
CA ALA A 322 -13.27 -1.60 11.60
C ALA A 322 -14.45 -0.73 12.03
N TRP A 323 -14.84 0.21 11.16
CA TRP A 323 -16.00 1.07 11.39
C TRP A 323 -16.84 1.31 10.15
N GLY A 324 -18.16 1.32 10.33
CA GLY A 324 -19.09 1.79 9.29
C GLY A 324 -19.28 0.83 8.12
N SER A 325 -18.83 -0.41 8.21
CA SER A 325 -18.97 -1.36 7.09
C SER A 325 -20.44 -1.66 6.80
N ALA A 326 -20.81 -1.69 5.52
CA ALA A 326 -22.14 -2.15 5.10
C ALA A 326 -22.33 -3.65 5.41
N GLY A 327 -21.27 -4.44 5.22
CA GLY A 327 -21.18 -5.82 5.69
C GLY A 327 -20.58 -5.90 7.10
N LEU A 328 -20.04 -7.06 7.46
CA LEU A 328 -19.39 -7.27 8.75
C LEU A 328 -18.11 -6.43 8.90
N GLY A 329 -17.77 -6.05 10.13
CA GLY A 329 -16.47 -5.42 10.43
C GLY A 329 -15.30 -6.40 10.22
N LEU A 330 -15.50 -7.66 10.56
CA LEU A 330 -14.55 -8.75 10.31
C LEU A 330 -15.29 -10.00 9.80
N THR A 331 -14.76 -10.62 8.76
CA THR A 331 -15.27 -11.89 8.23
C THR A 331 -14.16 -12.92 8.07
N VAL A 332 -14.48 -14.18 8.35
CA VAL A 332 -13.55 -15.30 8.23
C VAL A 332 -14.24 -16.49 7.61
N ILE A 333 -13.71 -16.99 6.48
CA ILE A 333 -14.19 -18.19 5.81
C ILE A 333 -12.98 -19.01 5.37
N LEU A 334 -12.79 -20.19 5.98
CA LEU A 334 -11.62 -21.05 5.78
C LEU A 334 -12.09 -22.47 5.41
N ASP A 335 -12.21 -22.73 4.11
CA ASP A 335 -12.67 -24.03 3.60
C ASP A 335 -11.52 -25.02 3.37
N GLY A 336 -10.28 -24.52 3.30
CA GLY A 336 -9.05 -25.30 3.13
C GLY A 336 -8.34 -25.71 4.43
N ASP A 337 -7.06 -26.08 4.33
CA ASP A 337 -6.20 -26.36 5.50
C ASP A 337 -5.88 -25.07 6.25
N HIS A 338 -6.30 -24.97 7.51
CA HIS A 338 -6.06 -23.81 8.34
C HIS A 338 -5.67 -24.20 9.77
N ALA A 339 -4.76 -23.41 10.36
CA ALA A 339 -4.50 -23.39 11.79
C ALA A 339 -3.59 -22.22 12.19
N ASN A 340 -3.49 -21.98 13.49
CA ASN A 340 -2.67 -20.95 14.12
C ASN A 340 -2.94 -19.53 13.59
N ASN A 341 -4.15 -19.24 13.12
CA ASN A 341 -4.53 -17.87 12.76
C ASN A 341 -4.96 -17.13 14.03
N VAL A 342 -4.44 -15.92 14.23
CA VAL A 342 -4.59 -15.17 15.47
C VAL A 342 -5.22 -13.81 15.22
N ALA A 343 -6.22 -13.47 16.03
CA ALA A 343 -6.77 -12.12 16.15
C ALA A 343 -6.46 -11.55 17.54
N ASP A 344 -5.83 -10.38 17.60
CA ASP A 344 -5.36 -9.80 18.86
C ASP A 344 -5.57 -8.28 18.91
N HIS A 345 -6.21 -7.76 19.94
CA HIS A 345 -6.56 -6.33 20.03
C HIS A 345 -7.37 -5.86 18.80
N VAL A 346 -8.58 -6.40 18.66
CA VAL A 346 -9.51 -6.05 17.56
C VAL A 346 -10.60 -5.14 18.07
N THR A 347 -10.94 -4.08 17.34
CA THR A 347 -12.12 -3.25 17.61
C THR A 347 -13.06 -3.27 16.41
N LEU A 348 -14.27 -3.79 16.61
CA LEU A 348 -15.35 -3.71 15.61
C LEU A 348 -16.48 -2.86 16.16
N PHE A 349 -16.80 -1.78 15.44
CA PHE A 349 -17.73 -0.77 15.91
C PHE A 349 -18.58 -0.21 14.77
N ASN A 350 -19.91 -0.20 14.93
CA ASN A 350 -20.88 0.35 14.00
C ASN A 350 -20.75 -0.23 12.57
N ASN A 351 -20.58 -1.54 12.45
CA ASN A 351 -20.58 -2.27 11.19
C ASN A 351 -21.91 -3.00 10.98
N GLY A 352 -22.01 -3.79 9.92
CA GLY A 352 -23.19 -4.56 9.60
C GLY A 352 -24.38 -3.70 9.15
N LEU A 353 -24.13 -2.50 8.62
CA LEU A 353 -25.18 -1.50 8.40
C LEU A 353 -26.25 -1.91 7.37
N ASP A 354 -25.91 -2.84 6.47
CA ASP A 354 -26.80 -3.42 5.46
C ASP A 354 -26.52 -4.92 5.27
N ASN A 355 -26.10 -5.60 6.33
CA ASN A 355 -25.68 -6.98 6.25
C ASN A 355 -26.90 -7.94 6.11
N PRO A 356 -26.88 -8.93 5.20
CA PRO A 356 -28.02 -9.80 4.94
C PRO A 356 -28.45 -10.62 6.16
N ALA A 357 -29.76 -10.83 6.33
CA ALA A 357 -30.32 -11.59 7.46
C ALA A 357 -29.78 -13.03 7.57
N GLY A 358 -29.48 -13.67 6.43
CA GLY A 358 -28.90 -15.02 6.41
C GLY A 358 -27.47 -15.10 6.92
N TRP A 359 -26.79 -13.96 7.09
CA TRP A 359 -25.36 -13.86 7.41
C TRP A 359 -25.11 -12.93 8.59
N GLY A 360 -25.99 -12.97 9.60
CA GLY A 360 -25.89 -12.17 10.83
C GLY A 360 -26.92 -11.04 10.90
N GLY A 361 -27.35 -10.51 9.75
CA GLY A 361 -28.33 -9.42 9.69
C GLY A 361 -27.74 -8.05 10.01
N ILE A 362 -28.61 -7.03 9.94
CA ILE A 362 -28.25 -5.64 10.21
C ILE A 362 -27.79 -5.48 11.67
N GLY A 363 -26.67 -4.78 11.86
CA GLY A 363 -26.02 -4.57 13.16
C GLY A 363 -25.04 -5.68 13.57
N ALA A 364 -24.84 -6.69 12.72
CA ALA A 364 -23.82 -7.71 12.99
C ALA A 364 -22.42 -7.17 12.71
N GLU A 365 -21.61 -7.08 13.77
CA GLU A 365 -20.18 -6.75 13.68
C GLU A 365 -19.36 -7.88 13.06
N LEU A 366 -19.67 -9.11 13.46
CA LEU A 366 -19.08 -10.34 12.95
C LEU A 366 -20.04 -11.51 13.23
N ARG A 367 -19.78 -12.68 12.65
CA ARG A 367 -20.58 -13.89 12.87
C ARG A 367 -19.94 -14.83 13.89
N PRO A 368 -20.66 -15.28 14.93
CA PRO A 368 -20.10 -16.20 15.94
C PRO A 368 -19.46 -17.46 15.36
N GLU A 369 -20.07 -18.05 14.34
CA GLU A 369 -19.56 -19.22 13.63
C GLU A 369 -18.24 -18.97 12.88
N GLU A 370 -18.05 -17.76 12.35
CA GLU A 370 -16.77 -17.35 11.73
C GLU A 370 -15.74 -17.06 12.81
N ASN A 371 -16.17 -16.55 13.96
CA ASN A 371 -15.28 -16.24 15.07
C ASN A 371 -14.53 -17.48 15.58
N TYR A 372 -15.17 -18.64 15.62
CA TYR A 372 -14.54 -19.88 16.08
C TYR A 372 -13.46 -20.43 15.12
N LEU A 373 -13.28 -19.81 13.95
CA LEU A 373 -12.21 -20.17 13.00
C LEU A 373 -10.86 -19.53 13.34
N TRP A 374 -10.82 -18.57 14.27
CA TRP A 374 -9.58 -18.11 14.88
C TRP A 374 -9.10 -19.13 15.92
N ASP A 375 -7.84 -19.54 15.82
CA ASP A 375 -7.24 -20.46 16.77
C ASP A 375 -6.97 -19.78 18.13
N GLU A 376 -6.61 -18.49 18.09
CA GLU A 376 -6.39 -17.67 19.29
C GLU A 376 -7.02 -16.28 19.13
N GLN A 377 -7.65 -15.81 20.22
CA GLN A 377 -8.24 -14.48 20.32
C GLN A 377 -7.87 -13.81 21.63
N HIS A 378 -7.40 -12.57 21.56
CA HIS A 378 -6.95 -11.79 22.71
C HIS A 378 -7.43 -10.34 22.60
N GLU A 379 -7.92 -9.76 23.70
CA GLU A 379 -8.32 -8.35 23.81
C GLU A 379 -9.24 -7.85 22.69
N VAL A 380 -10.15 -8.70 22.22
CA VAL A 380 -11.14 -8.39 21.18
C VAL A 380 -12.31 -7.62 21.80
N TRP A 381 -12.57 -6.43 21.27
CA TRP A 381 -13.71 -5.58 21.59
C TRP A 381 -14.68 -5.55 20.41
N VAL A 382 -15.93 -5.95 20.67
CA VAL A 382 -17.00 -5.98 19.67
C VAL A 382 -18.25 -5.34 20.24
N GLU A 383 -18.75 -4.32 19.55
CA GLU A 383 -19.99 -3.62 19.91
C GLU A 383 -21.15 -4.61 20.09
N GLU A 384 -21.93 -4.41 21.16
CA GLU A 384 -23.15 -5.18 21.47
C GLU A 384 -22.95 -6.70 21.63
N TRP A 385 -21.71 -7.21 21.56
CA TRP A 385 -21.40 -8.63 21.73
C TRP A 385 -20.40 -8.91 22.85
N ASP A 386 -19.18 -8.36 22.76
CA ASP A 386 -18.15 -8.51 23.79
C ASP A 386 -17.31 -7.23 23.94
N GLU A 387 -17.77 -6.35 24.83
CA GLU A 387 -17.16 -5.04 25.08
C GLU A 387 -16.09 -5.07 26.19
N ARG A 388 -15.51 -6.25 26.48
CA ARG A 388 -14.61 -6.42 27.63
C ARG A 388 -13.13 -6.36 27.28
N GLY A 389 -12.76 -6.66 26.03
CA GLY A 389 -11.37 -6.57 25.57
C GLY A 389 -10.89 -5.12 25.52
N GLU A 390 -9.58 -4.93 25.60
CA GLU A 390 -8.95 -3.61 25.44
C GLU A 390 -9.22 -3.01 24.04
N GLY A 391 -9.38 -3.84 23.00
CA GLY A 391 -9.55 -3.39 21.63
C GLY A 391 -8.23 -2.94 21.01
N ALA A 392 -8.30 -2.38 19.80
CA ALA A 392 -7.14 -1.96 19.02
C ALA A 392 -6.36 -0.79 19.64
N ARG A 393 -5.02 -0.92 19.66
CA ARG A 393 -4.08 0.12 20.12
C ARG A 393 -3.51 0.86 18.92
N LEU A 394 -4.00 2.08 18.71
CA LEU A 394 -3.71 2.86 17.50
C LEU A 394 -3.06 4.22 17.79
N ASP A 395 -2.48 4.43 18.98
CA ASP A 395 -1.68 5.63 19.28
C ASP A 395 -0.25 5.52 18.74
N LYS A 396 0.28 4.31 18.62
CA LYS A 396 1.64 4.01 18.18
C LYS A 396 1.69 3.35 16.82
N ARG A 397 2.82 3.54 16.12
CA ARG A 397 3.04 2.96 14.80
C ARG A 397 3.85 1.67 14.87
N TYR A 398 3.48 0.75 13.99
CA TYR A 398 4.25 -0.42 13.63
C TYR A 398 5.35 -0.03 12.64
N VAL A 399 6.50 -0.66 12.80
CA VAL A 399 7.62 -0.61 11.84
C VAL A 399 8.18 -2.02 11.72
N ASP A 400 8.04 -2.60 10.53
CA ASP A 400 8.55 -3.92 10.14
C ASP A 400 8.03 -5.03 11.07
N GLY A 401 6.72 -5.00 11.36
CA GLY A 401 6.06 -5.97 12.21
C GLY A 401 6.12 -5.70 13.71
N LEU A 402 6.87 -4.66 14.14
CA LEU A 402 7.08 -4.33 15.55
C LEU A 402 6.35 -3.06 15.93
N LEU A 403 5.54 -3.11 17.01
CA LEU A 403 4.96 -1.91 17.60
C LEU A 403 6.07 -1.08 18.26
N THR A 404 6.16 0.20 17.89
CA THR A 404 7.20 1.13 18.38
C THR A 404 6.64 2.10 19.41
N ASP A 405 7.50 2.91 20.04
CA ASP A 405 7.05 4.03 20.90
C ASP A 405 6.69 5.29 20.10
N GLU A 406 6.88 5.28 18.78
CA GLU A 406 6.63 6.42 17.92
C GLU A 406 5.13 6.62 17.69
N PRO A 407 4.62 7.87 17.75
CA PRO A 407 3.20 8.13 17.57
C PRO A 407 2.77 7.85 16.12
N LEU A 408 1.57 7.29 15.96
CA LEU A 408 0.91 7.14 14.66
C LEU A 408 0.27 8.45 14.19
N TRP A 409 -0.15 9.31 15.12
CA TRP A 409 -0.87 10.55 14.85
C TRP A 409 -0.04 11.81 15.15
N PRO A 410 -0.19 12.90 14.36
CA PRO A 410 -0.98 12.99 13.12
C PRO A 410 -0.43 12.06 12.03
N TRP A 411 -1.31 11.65 11.11
CA TRP A 411 -0.96 10.65 10.09
C TRP A 411 0.21 11.13 9.20
N PRO A 412 1.24 10.31 8.91
CA PRO A 412 2.41 10.78 8.16
C PRO A 412 2.15 11.33 6.75
N MET A 413 1.10 10.85 6.06
CA MET A 413 0.66 11.36 4.74
C MET A 413 -0.49 12.37 4.81
N GLU A 414 -0.76 12.97 5.97
CA GLU A 414 -1.90 13.87 6.20
C GLU A 414 -1.98 15.03 5.19
N GLU A 415 -0.88 15.77 5.00
CA GLU A 415 -0.88 16.93 4.10
C GLU A 415 -1.05 16.53 2.63
N ARG A 416 -0.49 15.38 2.23
CA ARG A 416 -0.57 14.89 0.87
C ARG A 416 -1.99 14.40 0.54
N VAL A 417 -2.61 13.62 1.44
CA VAL A 417 -4.00 13.18 1.29
C VAL A 417 -4.94 14.38 1.24
N ARG A 418 -4.71 15.41 2.06
CA ARG A 418 -5.49 16.64 2.03
C ARG A 418 -5.36 17.38 0.71
N ALA A 419 -4.14 17.52 0.20
CA ALA A 419 -3.88 18.22 -1.06
C ALA A 419 -4.46 17.48 -2.27
N GLU A 420 -4.34 16.15 -2.31
CA GLU A 420 -4.71 15.37 -3.49
C GLU A 420 -6.15 14.85 -3.48
N LEU A 421 -6.70 14.52 -2.30
CA LEU A 421 -8.04 13.93 -2.16
C LEU A 421 -9.05 14.86 -1.48
N GLY A 422 -8.61 15.95 -0.85
CA GLY A 422 -9.47 16.80 -0.02
C GLY A 422 -9.90 16.13 1.29
N LEU A 423 -9.26 15.02 1.68
CA LEU A 423 -9.57 14.24 2.88
C LEU A 423 -8.52 14.47 3.96
N SER A 424 -8.86 14.15 5.21
CA SER A 424 -7.95 14.24 6.35
C SER A 424 -7.99 12.94 7.13
N PRO A 425 -7.03 12.01 6.94
CA PRO A 425 -7.00 10.74 7.66
C PRO A 425 -7.06 10.93 9.18
N THR A 426 -6.33 11.92 9.72
CA THR A 426 -6.31 12.22 11.15
C THR A 426 -7.68 12.68 11.67
N VAL A 427 -8.39 13.53 10.91
CA VAL A 427 -9.74 14.00 11.30
C VAL A 427 -10.76 12.88 11.15
N LEU A 428 -10.71 12.14 10.05
CA LEU A 428 -11.60 11.01 9.78
C LEU A 428 -11.52 10.02 10.95
N VAL A 429 -10.34 9.44 11.20
CA VAL A 429 -10.15 8.43 12.25
C VAL A 429 -10.36 9.01 13.64
N GLY A 430 -9.84 10.22 13.93
CA GLY A 430 -9.99 10.85 15.24
C GLY A 430 -11.45 11.12 15.61
N SER A 431 -12.32 11.40 14.63
CA SER A 431 -13.75 11.57 14.87
C SER A 431 -14.46 10.27 15.24
N LEU A 432 -14.00 9.14 14.68
CA LEU A 432 -14.55 7.81 14.96
C LEU A 432 -14.09 7.31 16.33
N PHE A 433 -12.82 7.53 16.68
CA PHE A 433 -12.32 7.22 18.02
C PHE A 433 -13.08 7.99 19.10
N GLY A 434 -13.37 9.28 18.88
CA GLY A 434 -14.20 10.05 19.82
C GLY A 434 -15.62 9.48 20.01
N GLN A 435 -16.19 8.86 18.98
CA GLN A 435 -17.48 8.16 19.09
C GLN A 435 -17.35 6.85 19.85
N TRP A 436 -16.35 6.04 19.50
CA TRP A 436 -16.07 4.77 20.19
C TRP A 436 -15.80 4.99 21.68
N GLU A 437 -14.97 5.97 22.03
CA GLU A 437 -14.67 6.34 23.43
C GLU A 437 -15.91 6.77 24.22
N ALA A 438 -16.87 7.44 23.58
CA ALA A 438 -18.10 7.85 24.26
C ALA A 438 -19.00 6.65 24.62
N GLN A 439 -18.86 5.54 23.88
CA GLN A 439 -19.67 4.34 24.03
C GLN A 439 -18.97 3.24 24.83
N ALA A 440 -17.66 3.09 24.66
CA ALA A 440 -16.82 2.23 25.47
C ALA A 440 -16.83 2.74 26.93
N LYS A 441 -17.39 1.93 27.85
CA LYS A 441 -17.37 2.17 29.31
C LYS A 441 -15.92 2.44 29.80
N PRO A 442 -15.69 3.03 31.00
CA PRO A 442 -14.44 3.71 31.37
C PRO A 442 -13.20 2.81 31.59
N LEU A 443 -13.08 1.69 30.89
CA LEU A 443 -11.97 0.74 30.95
C LEU A 443 -10.88 1.00 29.90
N HIS A 444 -11.09 1.87 28.90
CA HIS A 444 -10.10 2.02 27.82
C HIS A 444 -8.80 2.69 28.31
N PRO A 445 -7.64 1.99 28.33
CA PRO A 445 -6.38 2.48 28.92
C PRO A 445 -5.73 3.64 28.17
N PHE A 446 -6.22 3.97 26.97
CA PHE A 446 -5.74 5.04 26.08
C PHE A 446 -5.72 6.44 26.74
N ILE A 447 -6.43 6.62 27.86
CA ILE A 447 -6.43 7.87 28.63
C ILE A 447 -5.89 7.67 30.05
N ARG A 448 -4.70 7.07 30.18
CA ARG A 448 -3.89 7.22 31.39
C ARG A 448 -2.56 7.88 31.07
N ASP A 449 -2.66 9.16 30.68
CA ASP A 449 -1.64 10.24 30.76
C ASP A 449 -1.98 11.52 29.96
N GLY A 450 -3.24 11.68 29.53
CA GLY A 450 -3.84 13.01 29.33
C GLY A 450 -3.40 13.81 28.10
N LYS A 451 -3.23 13.16 26.93
CA LYS A 451 -3.10 13.88 25.64
C LYS A 451 -3.82 13.19 24.46
N LEU A 452 -5.14 13.31 24.44
CA LEU A 452 -5.82 13.81 23.24
C LEU A 452 -5.90 15.32 23.44
N VAL A 453 -4.88 16.06 22.99
CA VAL A 453 -5.08 17.51 22.89
C VAL A 453 -6.22 17.67 21.90
N ARG A 454 -7.35 18.23 22.32
CA ARG A 454 -8.28 18.84 21.38
C ARG A 454 -7.53 20.01 20.74
N PRO A 455 -7.16 19.92 19.46
CA PRO A 455 -7.51 21.02 18.61
C PRO A 455 -8.07 20.44 17.32
N LEU A 456 -9.39 20.53 17.13
CA LEU A 456 -9.99 20.61 15.78
C LEU A 456 -11.46 21.04 15.82
N ALA A 457 -12.12 21.04 16.99
CA ALA A 457 -13.46 21.62 17.13
C ALA A 457 -13.52 23.16 16.98
N ASN A 458 -12.40 23.89 16.81
CA ASN A 458 -12.38 25.35 16.64
C ASN A 458 -11.53 25.86 15.46
N ARG A 459 -11.35 25.08 14.39
CA ARG A 459 -10.83 25.61 13.11
C ARG A 459 -11.64 25.31 11.86
N CYS A 460 -12.82 24.70 11.99
CA CYS A 460 -13.86 24.79 10.97
C CYS A 460 -14.93 25.79 11.39
N ILE A 461 -14.54 27.04 11.61
CA ILE A 461 -15.38 28.18 11.28
C ILE A 461 -14.57 29.00 10.27
N VAL A 462 -14.51 28.51 9.04
CA VAL A 462 -14.60 29.44 7.92
C VAL A 462 -16.11 29.59 7.70
N SER A 463 -16.68 30.51 8.47
CA SER A 463 -17.89 31.19 8.05
C SER A 463 -17.55 31.89 6.74
N ASP A 464 -17.88 31.24 5.64
CA ASP A 464 -18.41 31.83 4.41
C ASP A 464 -18.81 30.66 3.49
N PHE A 465 -19.83 29.92 3.95
CA PHE A 465 -20.78 29.31 3.02
C PHE A 465 -21.68 30.42 2.49
N ASP A 466 -21.10 31.23 1.59
CA ASP A 466 -21.83 32.04 0.62
C ASP A 466 -20.85 32.32 -0.52
N LYS A 467 -21.16 31.76 -1.70
CA LYS A 467 -20.43 31.81 -2.99
C LYS A 467 -19.48 30.64 -3.29
N VAL A 468 -20.03 29.45 -3.48
CA VAL A 468 -19.62 28.60 -4.62
C VAL A 468 -20.89 28.02 -5.24
N ASP A 469 -21.60 28.87 -5.98
CA ASP A 469 -22.49 28.39 -7.03
C ASP A 469 -21.62 27.79 -8.13
N THR A 470 -21.89 26.52 -8.46
CA THR A 470 -21.73 25.90 -9.77
C THR A 470 -20.43 26.16 -10.55
N LEU A 471 -19.51 25.19 -10.47
CA LEU A 471 -18.67 24.82 -11.60
C LEU A 471 -18.85 23.32 -11.87
N TYR A 472 -20.03 22.98 -12.42
CA TYR A 472 -20.16 21.78 -13.23
C TYR A 472 -19.41 22.03 -14.54
N TYR A 473 -18.41 21.20 -14.81
CA TYR A 473 -17.70 21.17 -16.08
C TYR A 473 -18.61 20.48 -17.10
N ASP A 474 -19.25 21.26 -17.97
CA ASP A 474 -19.88 20.77 -19.20
C ASP A 474 -18.77 20.27 -20.14
N GLY A 475 -18.82 19.00 -20.50
CA GLY A 475 -18.02 18.46 -21.60
C GLY A 475 -18.50 19.02 -22.95
N PRO A 476 -17.63 19.16 -23.97
CA PRO A 476 -18.09 19.49 -25.30
C PRO A 476 -18.55 18.23 -26.03
N GLY A 477 -19.80 18.23 -26.47
CA GLY A 477 -20.30 17.34 -27.51
C GLY A 477 -19.87 17.83 -28.89
N LEU A 478 -19.22 16.94 -29.65
CA LEU A 478 -19.58 16.48 -31.01
C LEU A 478 -18.62 15.38 -31.44
#